data_AF-A0A9D2K7A3-F1
#
_entry.id   AF-A0A9D2K7A3-F1
#
_cell.length_a   1.000
_cell.length_b   1.000
_cell.length_c   1.000
_cell.angle_alpha   90.00
_cell.angle_beta   90.00
_cell.angle_gamma   90.00
#
_symmetry.space_group_name_H-M   'P 1'
#
loop_
_entity.id
_entity.type
_entity.pdbx_description
1 polymer ?
#
loop_
_entity_poly.entity_id
_entity_poly.type
_entity_poly.pdbx_seq_one_letter_code
_entity_poly.pdbx_strand_id
1 'polypeptide(L)'
;MKKALRIVGNILTALILIFALFVMIFTVVSVNTVNREEASIFGYKPYIVLSDSMQDTFEVGDMVISKSVDVSTLEPGDIITFSSIDRANYGETVTHKIREITTYEGEPAFVTYGTTTGVDDAYPVPFANVTGEYQFRLPGMGYFFEFLRTPAGYVTLILIPFLLLIILQAIKFFRLARQYKAEQKAEIMAEKAAVEAERLKAQQMLEELERLRAQMAETAAMKDTNESAEVLDESGEE
;
A
#
# COMPACT_ATOMS: atom_id res chain seq x y z
N MET A 1 -21.57 12.63 -7.36
CA MET A 1 -20.10 12.49 -7.42
C MET A 1 -19.41 12.39 -6.05
N LYS A 2 -19.71 13.25 -5.05
CA LYS A 2 -19.06 13.19 -3.70
C LYS A 2 -19.21 11.85 -2.96
N LYS A 3 -20.38 11.18 -3.07
CA LYS A 3 -20.61 9.84 -2.47
C LYS A 3 -19.75 8.75 -3.12
N ALA A 4 -19.66 8.74 -4.46
CA ALA A 4 -18.82 7.81 -5.21
C ALA A 4 -17.33 7.96 -4.85
N LEU A 5 -16.83 9.21 -4.73
CA LEU A 5 -15.45 9.48 -4.33
C LEU A 5 -15.12 8.95 -2.92
N ARG A 6 -16.09 9.00 -2.00
CA ARG A 6 -15.94 8.51 -0.62
C ARG A 6 -15.94 6.98 -0.55
N ILE A 7 -16.78 6.32 -1.35
CA ILE A 7 -16.82 4.87 -1.49
C ILE A 7 -15.51 4.35 -2.10
N VAL A 8 -15.06 4.97 -3.21
CA VAL A 8 -13.77 4.62 -3.85
C VAL A 8 -12.61 4.79 -2.86
N GLY A 9 -12.59 5.87 -2.08
CA GLY A 9 -11.58 6.09 -1.06
C GLY A 9 -11.58 5.06 0.08
N ASN A 10 -12.74 4.52 0.45
CA ASN A 10 -12.85 3.46 1.46
C ASN A 10 -12.44 2.11 0.90
N ILE A 11 -12.86 1.78 -0.33
CA ILE A 11 -12.43 0.56 -1.03
C ILE A 11 -10.91 0.56 -1.19
N LEU A 12 -10.31 1.68 -1.61
CA LEU A 12 -8.86 1.79 -1.77
C LEU A 12 -8.12 1.56 -0.44
N THR A 13 -8.60 2.14 0.66
CA THR A 13 -8.00 1.90 1.99
C THR A 13 -8.17 0.45 2.44
N ALA A 14 -9.33 -0.18 2.20
CA ALA A 14 -9.55 -1.58 2.51
C ALA A 14 -8.63 -2.50 1.70
N LEU A 15 -8.45 -2.23 0.40
CA LEU A 15 -7.54 -2.98 -0.46
C LEU A 15 -6.09 -2.88 0.01
N ILE A 16 -5.64 -1.69 0.44
CA ILE A 16 -4.28 -1.51 0.97
C ILE A 16 -4.11 -2.25 2.30
N LEU A 17 -5.12 -2.27 3.17
CA LEU A 17 -5.08 -3.04 4.41
C LEU A 17 -5.02 -4.55 4.14
N ILE A 18 -5.84 -5.04 3.22
CA ILE A 18 -5.82 -6.46 2.79
C ILE A 18 -4.46 -6.79 2.20
N PHE A 19 -3.91 -5.92 1.35
CA PHE A 19 -2.59 -6.10 0.76
C PHE A 19 -1.48 -6.11 1.82
N ALA A 20 -1.52 -5.20 2.80
CA ALA A 20 -0.55 -5.16 3.89
C ALA A 20 -0.60 -6.43 4.75
N LEU A 21 -1.81 -6.92 5.07
CA LEU A 21 -1.99 -8.19 5.78
C LEU A 21 -1.51 -9.38 4.97
N PHE A 22 -1.82 -9.41 3.67
CA PHE A 22 -1.35 -10.45 2.76
C PHE A 22 0.19 -10.47 2.70
N VAL A 23 0.82 -9.32 2.52
CA VAL A 23 2.29 -9.18 2.48
C VAL A 23 2.91 -9.65 3.80
N MET A 24 2.31 -9.30 4.95
CA MET A 24 2.76 -9.77 6.26
C MET A 24 2.68 -11.29 6.38
N ILE A 25 1.52 -11.89 6.08
CA ILE A 25 1.30 -13.34 6.13
C ILE A 25 2.26 -14.04 5.16
N PHE A 26 2.37 -13.54 3.93
CA PHE A 26 3.26 -14.06 2.91
C PHE A 26 4.71 -14.07 3.39
N THR A 27 5.21 -12.98 3.98
CA THR A 27 6.59 -12.93 4.47
C THR A 27 6.81 -13.88 5.64
N VAL A 28 5.88 -13.96 6.60
CA VAL A 28 5.98 -14.92 7.71
C VAL A 28 6.03 -16.34 7.18
N VAL A 29 5.11 -16.72 6.28
CA VAL A 29 5.09 -18.05 5.67
C VAL A 29 6.36 -18.31 4.87
N SER A 30 6.76 -17.37 4.01
CA SER A 30 7.90 -17.56 3.12
C SER A 30 9.22 -17.68 3.89
N VAL A 31 9.45 -16.86 4.93
CA VAL A 31 10.65 -16.97 5.77
C VAL A 31 10.72 -18.31 6.48
N ASN A 32 9.57 -18.84 6.93
CA ASN A 32 9.47 -20.13 7.60
C ASN A 32 9.52 -21.34 6.64
N THR A 33 9.28 -21.14 5.34
CA THR A 33 9.20 -22.23 4.35
C THR A 33 10.49 -22.36 3.52
N VAL A 34 11.14 -21.25 3.16
CA VAL A 34 12.34 -21.28 2.31
C VAL A 34 13.50 -21.98 3.06
N ASN A 35 14.28 -22.81 2.37
CA ASN A 35 15.41 -23.59 2.93
C ASN A 35 15.03 -24.59 4.06
N ARG A 36 13.77 -25.05 4.14
CA ARG A 36 13.40 -26.15 5.04
C ARG A 36 13.09 -27.40 4.24
N GLU A 37 13.78 -28.49 4.57
CA GLU A 37 13.64 -29.78 3.86
C GLU A 37 12.21 -30.35 3.92
N GLU A 38 11.49 -30.07 5.00
CA GLU A 38 10.11 -30.52 5.22
C GLU A 38 9.05 -29.59 4.61
N ALA A 39 9.42 -28.36 4.26
CA ALA A 39 8.47 -27.35 3.80
C ALA A 39 8.32 -27.44 2.28
N SER A 40 7.35 -28.26 1.84
CA SER A 40 6.99 -28.37 0.42
C SER A 40 5.68 -27.64 0.13
N ILE A 41 5.66 -26.87 -0.96
CA ILE A 41 4.44 -26.27 -1.51
C ILE A 41 4.10 -27.08 -2.77
N PHE A 42 3.07 -27.94 -2.69
CA PHE A 42 2.69 -28.85 -3.78
C PHE A 42 3.85 -29.71 -4.32
N GLY A 43 4.78 -30.11 -3.45
CA GLY A 43 5.96 -30.91 -3.81
C GLY A 43 7.15 -30.12 -4.34
N TYR A 44 7.03 -28.79 -4.46
CA TYR A 44 8.15 -27.89 -4.78
C TYR A 44 8.79 -27.33 -3.52
N LYS A 45 10.11 -27.28 -3.50
CA LYS A 45 10.94 -26.83 -2.39
C LYS A 45 11.88 -25.73 -2.88
N PRO A 46 11.74 -24.49 -2.39
CA PRO A 46 12.61 -23.39 -2.76
C PRO A 46 13.88 -23.37 -1.89
N TYR A 47 15.04 -23.31 -2.55
CA TYR A 47 16.35 -23.17 -1.92
C TYR A 47 17.07 -21.92 -2.44
N ILE A 48 17.81 -21.25 -1.57
CA ILE A 48 18.69 -20.13 -1.93
C ILE A 48 20.07 -20.69 -2.23
N VAL A 49 20.66 -20.32 -3.36
CA VAL A 49 22.01 -20.75 -3.75
C VAL A 49 23.03 -19.94 -2.95
N LEU A 50 23.79 -20.64 -2.11
CA LEU A 50 24.80 -20.04 -1.22
C LEU A 50 26.24 -20.21 -1.72
N SER A 51 26.47 -21.20 -2.59
CA SER A 51 27.79 -21.53 -3.13
C SER A 51 27.80 -21.46 -4.64
N ASP A 52 29.01 -21.38 -5.19
CA ASP A 52 29.27 -21.21 -6.60
C ASP A 52 29.65 -22.53 -7.28
N SER A 53 29.28 -23.68 -6.71
CA SER A 53 29.64 -25.01 -7.24
C SER A 53 28.91 -25.38 -8.54
N MET A 54 27.84 -24.66 -8.89
CA MET A 54 26.97 -24.92 -10.05
C MET A 54 26.86 -23.69 -10.97
N GLN A 55 27.91 -22.86 -11.07
CA GLN A 55 27.89 -21.58 -11.82
C GLN A 55 27.44 -21.72 -13.28
N ASP A 56 27.70 -22.86 -13.93
CA ASP A 56 27.26 -23.12 -15.30
C ASP A 56 25.73 -23.19 -15.45
N THR A 57 25.00 -23.45 -14.35
CA THR A 57 23.54 -23.61 -14.35
C THR A 57 22.84 -22.48 -13.60
N PHE A 58 23.34 -22.09 -12.42
CA PHE A 58 22.77 -21.04 -11.58
C PHE A 58 23.84 -20.35 -10.73
N GLU A 59 23.59 -19.09 -10.39
CA GLU A 59 24.56 -18.23 -9.69
C GLU A 59 24.23 -18.11 -8.20
N VAL A 60 25.22 -17.71 -7.39
CA VAL A 60 25.02 -17.37 -5.97
C VAL A 60 23.98 -16.25 -5.85
N GLY A 61 23.03 -16.42 -4.93
CA GLY A 61 21.92 -15.48 -4.75
C GLY A 61 20.70 -15.73 -5.63
N ASP A 62 20.75 -16.73 -6.51
CA ASP A 62 19.56 -17.26 -7.17
C ASP A 62 18.70 -18.08 -6.21
N MET A 63 17.41 -18.21 -6.55
CA MET A 63 16.53 -19.19 -5.90
C MET A 63 16.31 -20.37 -6.85
N VAL A 64 16.66 -21.56 -6.41
CA VAL A 64 16.43 -22.81 -7.15
C VAL A 64 15.19 -23.50 -6.59
N ILE A 65 14.38 -24.03 -7.49
CA ILE A 65 13.18 -24.78 -7.12
C ILE A 65 13.41 -26.25 -7.46
N SER A 66 13.37 -27.10 -6.43
CA SER A 66 13.49 -28.54 -6.58
C SER A 66 12.17 -29.23 -6.29
N LYS A 67 11.82 -30.26 -7.05
CA LYS A 67 10.59 -31.02 -6.90
C LYS A 67 10.88 -32.41 -6.40
N SER A 68 10.11 -32.88 -5.42
CA SER A 68 10.22 -34.29 -5.00
C SER A 68 9.75 -35.21 -6.13
N VAL A 69 10.64 -36.10 -6.56
CA VAL A 69 10.44 -37.09 -7.63
C VAL A 69 10.84 -38.47 -7.13
N ASP A 70 10.43 -39.51 -7.86
CA ASP A 70 10.88 -40.87 -7.58
C ASP A 70 12.36 -41.00 -7.95
N VAL A 71 13.20 -41.27 -6.96
CA VAL A 71 14.65 -41.41 -7.11
C VAL A 71 15.06 -42.49 -8.10
N SER A 72 14.21 -43.49 -8.34
CA SER A 72 14.47 -44.54 -9.33
C SER A 72 14.35 -44.06 -10.79
N THR A 73 13.75 -42.90 -11.02
CA THR A 73 13.59 -42.30 -12.34
C THR A 73 14.72 -41.34 -12.73
N LEU A 74 15.62 -41.04 -11.79
CA LEU A 74 16.73 -40.12 -11.99
C LEU A 74 17.87 -40.79 -12.78
N GLU A 75 18.44 -40.04 -13.72
CA GLU A 75 19.49 -40.52 -14.62
C GLU A 75 20.76 -39.67 -14.52
N PRO A 76 21.92 -40.21 -14.95
CA PRO A 76 23.12 -39.42 -15.16
C PRO A 76 22.87 -38.18 -16.02
N GLY A 77 23.18 -37.01 -15.49
CA GLY A 77 22.90 -35.73 -16.12
C GLY A 77 21.85 -34.89 -15.41
N ASP A 78 21.02 -35.47 -14.55
CA ASP A 78 20.04 -34.72 -13.77
C ASP A 78 20.72 -33.95 -12.64
N ILE A 79 20.07 -32.87 -12.19
CA ILE A 79 20.56 -32.05 -11.08
C ILE A 79 19.66 -32.33 -9.88
N ILE A 80 20.24 -32.77 -8.78
CA ILE A 80 19.52 -33.17 -7.59
C ILE A 80 19.92 -32.34 -6.38
N THR A 81 18.94 -32.10 -5.52
CA THR A 81 19.12 -31.51 -4.20
C THR A 81 19.05 -32.62 -3.17
N PHE A 82 20.04 -32.71 -2.27
CA PHE A 82 20.16 -33.76 -1.27
C PHE A 82 20.77 -33.24 0.03
N SER A 83 20.58 -33.99 1.12
CA SER A 83 21.25 -33.74 2.39
C SER A 83 22.62 -34.44 2.41
N SER A 84 23.69 -33.65 2.56
CA SER A 84 25.06 -34.16 2.56
C SER A 84 25.35 -35.07 3.77
N ILE A 85 26.08 -36.16 3.51
CA ILE A 85 26.61 -37.08 4.54
C ILE A 85 28.10 -36.86 4.82
N ASP A 86 28.74 -35.94 4.10
CA ASP A 86 30.14 -35.59 4.34
C ASP A 86 30.27 -34.96 5.73
N ARG A 87 31.26 -35.39 6.51
CA ARG A 87 31.55 -34.81 7.83
C ARG A 87 31.82 -33.31 7.79
N ALA A 88 32.34 -32.79 6.68
CA ALA A 88 32.61 -31.36 6.55
C ALA A 88 31.32 -30.53 6.53
N ASN A 89 30.26 -31.03 5.86
CA ASN A 89 29.02 -30.33 5.59
C ASN A 89 27.79 -31.19 5.96
N TYR A 90 27.88 -31.95 7.05
CA TYR A 90 26.89 -32.97 7.38
C TYR A 90 25.53 -32.34 7.68
N GLY A 91 24.48 -32.80 6.97
CA GLY A 91 23.13 -32.27 7.10
C GLY A 91 22.89 -30.95 6.37
N GLU A 92 23.88 -30.43 5.63
CA GLU A 92 23.67 -29.30 4.74
C GLU A 92 22.99 -29.75 3.45
N THR A 93 22.07 -28.93 2.95
CA THR A 93 21.40 -29.16 1.68
C THR A 93 22.33 -28.73 0.53
N VAL A 94 22.73 -29.68 -0.30
CA VAL A 94 23.61 -29.50 -1.47
C VAL A 94 22.81 -29.76 -2.74
N THR A 95 23.11 -29.04 -3.82
CA THR A 95 22.50 -29.29 -5.14
C THR A 95 23.59 -29.46 -6.19
N HIS A 96 23.76 -30.67 -6.73
CA HIS A 96 24.81 -31.03 -7.69
C HIS A 96 24.26 -31.92 -8.81
N LYS A 97 25.07 -32.12 -9.86
CA LYS A 97 24.71 -32.92 -11.03
C LYS A 97 25.10 -34.38 -10.84
N ILE A 98 24.24 -35.31 -11.25
CA ILE A 98 24.51 -36.75 -11.22
C ILE A 98 25.52 -37.09 -12.32
N ARG A 99 26.59 -37.79 -11.94
CA ARG A 99 27.56 -38.38 -12.86
C ARG A 99 27.22 -39.82 -13.21
N GLU A 100 26.96 -40.62 -12.19
CA GLU A 100 26.65 -42.04 -12.34
C GLU A 100 25.88 -42.58 -11.14
N ILE A 101 25.30 -43.77 -11.34
CA ILE A 101 24.62 -44.54 -10.30
C ILE A 101 25.59 -45.60 -9.80
N THR A 102 25.78 -45.66 -8.48
CA THR A 102 26.68 -46.59 -7.80
C THR A 102 25.98 -47.31 -6.65
N THR A 103 26.71 -48.13 -5.91
CA THR A 103 26.22 -48.78 -4.70
C THR A 103 27.10 -48.37 -3.53
N TYR A 104 26.48 -47.84 -2.49
CA TYR A 104 27.14 -47.41 -1.25
C TYR A 104 26.51 -48.15 -0.07
N GLU A 105 27.34 -48.86 0.71
CA GLU A 105 26.89 -49.67 1.86
C GLU A 105 25.78 -50.70 1.55
N GLY A 106 25.71 -51.18 0.31
CA GLY A 106 24.72 -52.16 -0.14
C GLY A 106 23.42 -51.57 -0.68
N GLU A 107 23.29 -50.23 -0.66
CA GLU A 107 22.15 -49.49 -1.16
C GLU A 107 22.52 -48.67 -2.41
N PRO A 108 21.56 -48.38 -3.31
CA PRO A 108 21.80 -47.54 -4.47
C PRO A 108 22.11 -46.09 -4.06
N ALA A 109 23.10 -45.51 -4.72
CA ALA A 109 23.58 -44.15 -4.47
C ALA A 109 23.97 -43.44 -5.77
N PHE A 110 24.05 -42.12 -5.74
CA PHE A 110 24.53 -41.30 -6.85
C PHE A 110 25.93 -40.79 -6.58
N VAL A 111 26.79 -40.80 -7.59
CA VAL A 111 28.00 -39.99 -7.59
C VAL A 111 27.63 -38.63 -8.17
N THR A 112 27.82 -37.57 -7.39
CA THR A 112 27.48 -36.20 -7.78
C THR A 112 28.73 -35.33 -7.94
N TYR A 113 28.61 -34.24 -8.68
CA TYR A 113 29.68 -33.25 -8.83
C TYR A 113 29.12 -31.85 -9.05
N GLY A 114 29.86 -30.85 -8.55
CA GLY A 114 29.64 -29.45 -8.91
C GLY A 114 30.15 -29.18 -10.33
N THR A 115 29.35 -28.51 -11.17
CA THR A 115 29.73 -28.22 -12.56
C THR A 115 30.91 -27.25 -12.66
N THR A 116 31.11 -26.37 -11.66
CA THR A 116 32.19 -25.37 -11.65
C THR A 116 33.59 -25.98 -11.61
N THR A 117 33.81 -26.98 -10.76
CA THR A 117 35.11 -27.67 -10.66
C THR A 117 35.17 -28.93 -11.51
N GLY A 118 34.02 -29.56 -11.77
CA GLY A 118 33.93 -30.85 -12.46
C GLY A 118 34.46 -32.03 -11.66
N VAL A 119 34.84 -31.81 -10.40
CA VAL A 119 35.40 -32.82 -9.48
C VAL A 119 34.27 -33.52 -8.74
N ASP A 120 34.37 -34.84 -8.66
CA ASP A 120 33.39 -35.68 -7.97
C ASP A 120 33.39 -35.40 -6.47
N ASP A 121 32.19 -35.41 -5.88
CA ASP A 121 32.02 -35.27 -4.44
C ASP A 121 32.67 -36.46 -3.70
N ALA A 122 33.21 -36.20 -2.53
CA ALA A 122 33.99 -37.19 -1.77
C ALA A 122 33.17 -38.41 -1.33
N TYR A 123 31.85 -38.24 -1.18
CA TYR A 123 30.93 -39.28 -0.73
C TYR A 123 29.76 -39.42 -1.70
N PRO A 124 29.40 -40.65 -2.10
CA PRO A 124 28.17 -40.90 -2.84
C PRO A 124 26.94 -40.49 -2.03
N VAL A 125 25.86 -40.14 -2.73
CA VAL A 125 24.59 -39.71 -2.14
C VAL A 125 23.62 -40.89 -2.14
N PRO A 126 23.28 -41.48 -0.98
CA PRO A 126 22.28 -42.53 -0.91
C PRO A 126 20.92 -42.02 -1.40
N PHE A 127 20.13 -42.90 -2.03
CA PHE A 127 18.80 -42.52 -2.55
C PHE A 127 17.88 -41.93 -1.47
N ALA A 128 18.01 -42.41 -0.22
CA ALA A 128 17.25 -41.91 0.92
C ALA A 128 17.54 -40.44 1.29
N ASN A 129 18.69 -39.91 0.88
CA ASN A 129 19.11 -38.54 1.18
C ASN A 129 18.72 -37.54 0.08
N VAL A 130 18.16 -38.00 -1.02
CA VAL A 130 17.72 -37.15 -2.13
C VAL A 130 16.40 -36.48 -1.76
N THR A 131 16.41 -35.15 -1.80
CA THR A 131 15.28 -34.31 -1.40
C THR A 131 14.38 -33.97 -2.59
N GLY A 132 14.96 -33.86 -3.79
CA GLY A 132 14.25 -33.64 -5.03
C GLY A 132 15.17 -33.31 -6.22
N GLU A 133 14.56 -33.21 -7.39
CA GLU A 133 15.22 -32.85 -8.65
C GLU A 133 15.01 -31.37 -8.95
N TYR A 134 16.07 -30.69 -9.38
CA TYR A 134 16.03 -29.30 -9.83
C TYR A 134 15.10 -29.15 -11.04
N GLN A 135 14.24 -28.14 -11.01
CA GLN A 135 13.29 -27.85 -12.10
C GLN A 135 13.63 -26.54 -12.81
N PHE A 136 13.78 -25.45 -12.06
CA PHE A 136 14.09 -24.13 -12.62
C PHE A 136 14.71 -23.20 -11.57
N ARG A 137 15.33 -22.12 -12.06
CA ARG A 137 15.88 -21.03 -11.24
C ARG A 137 15.09 -19.73 -11.40
N LEU A 138 15.10 -18.93 -10.35
CA LEU A 138 14.62 -17.57 -10.34
C LEU A 138 15.80 -16.63 -10.04
N PRO A 139 16.33 -15.93 -11.06
CA PRO A 139 17.54 -15.12 -10.92
C PRO A 139 17.38 -14.01 -9.88
N GLY A 140 18.34 -13.88 -8.95
CA GLY A 140 18.40 -12.83 -7.93
C GLY A 140 17.29 -12.87 -6.86
N MET A 141 16.36 -13.82 -6.92
CA MET A 141 15.28 -13.94 -5.92
C MET A 141 15.82 -14.38 -4.56
N GLY A 142 16.95 -15.08 -4.50
CA GLY A 142 17.62 -15.44 -3.25
C GLY A 142 17.94 -14.21 -2.41
N TYR A 143 18.54 -13.17 -3.01
CA TYR A 143 18.84 -11.90 -2.32
C TYR A 143 17.58 -11.20 -1.79
N PHE A 144 16.47 -11.26 -2.51
CA PHE A 144 15.20 -10.71 -2.03
C PHE A 144 14.74 -11.44 -0.77
N PHE A 145 14.75 -12.77 -0.77
CA PHE A 145 14.33 -13.55 0.40
C PHE A 145 15.32 -13.49 1.57
N GLU A 146 16.62 -13.37 1.31
CA GLU A 146 17.60 -13.06 2.34
C GLU A 146 17.36 -11.68 2.95
N PHE A 147 17.10 -10.66 2.13
CA PHE A 147 16.75 -9.33 2.62
C PHE A 147 15.50 -9.38 3.51
N LEU A 148 14.46 -10.13 3.10
CA LEU A 148 13.25 -10.33 3.91
C LEU A 148 13.51 -10.99 5.27
N ARG A 149 14.56 -11.82 5.38
CA ARG A 149 14.99 -12.42 6.65
C ARG A 149 15.73 -11.45 7.56
N THR A 150 16.30 -10.38 7.03
CA THR A 150 16.99 -9.38 7.85
C THR A 150 15.99 -8.57 8.69
N PRO A 151 16.39 -8.09 9.89
CA PRO A 151 15.56 -7.18 10.68
C PRO A 151 15.17 -5.92 9.91
N ALA A 152 16.08 -5.39 9.08
CA ALA A 152 15.84 -4.23 8.23
C ALA A 152 14.77 -4.51 7.17
N GLY A 153 14.83 -5.64 6.48
CA GLY A 153 13.83 -6.02 5.48
C GLY A 153 12.46 -6.26 6.12
N TYR A 154 12.42 -6.95 7.25
CA TYR A 154 11.18 -7.17 8.01
C TYR A 154 10.53 -5.84 8.45
N VAL A 155 11.30 -4.93 9.03
CA VAL A 155 10.81 -3.60 9.43
C VAL A 155 10.37 -2.80 8.21
N THR A 156 11.14 -2.79 7.13
CA THR A 156 10.80 -2.05 5.90
C THR A 156 9.47 -2.51 5.31
N LEU A 157 9.24 -3.82 5.29
CA LEU A 157 8.02 -4.42 4.73
C LEU A 157 6.75 -4.08 5.53
N ILE A 158 6.88 -3.89 6.84
CA ILE A 158 5.76 -3.45 7.70
C ILE A 158 5.61 -1.92 7.66
N LEU A 159 6.74 -1.22 7.72
CA LEU A 159 6.78 0.23 7.83
C LEU A 159 6.23 0.91 6.57
N ILE A 160 6.60 0.43 5.37
CA ILE A 160 6.14 1.03 4.10
C ILE A 160 4.60 1.04 3.98
N PRO A 161 3.88 -0.09 4.07
CA PRO A 161 2.42 -0.08 3.95
C PRO A 161 1.77 0.71 5.08
N PHE A 162 2.31 0.65 6.30
CA PHE A 162 1.80 1.43 7.43
C PHE A 162 1.97 2.94 7.22
N LEU A 163 3.14 3.38 6.74
CA LEU A 163 3.43 4.78 6.44
C LEU A 163 2.58 5.29 5.28
N LEU A 164 2.34 4.45 4.26
CA LEU A 164 1.44 4.75 3.15
C LEU A 164 -0.01 4.96 3.65
N LEU A 165 -0.48 4.10 4.57
CA LEU A 165 -1.78 4.28 5.23
C LEU A 165 -1.85 5.59 6.01
N ILE A 166 -0.81 5.93 6.78
CA ILE A 166 -0.75 7.20 7.53
C ILE A 166 -0.83 8.39 6.57
N ILE A 167 -0.06 8.39 5.47
CA ILE A 167 -0.08 9.47 4.48
C ILE A 167 -1.46 9.62 3.86
N LEU A 168 -2.09 8.52 3.44
CA LEU A 168 -3.44 8.57 2.87
C LEU A 168 -4.46 9.10 3.88
N GLN A 169 -4.36 8.68 5.14
CA GLN A 169 -5.25 9.14 6.20
C GLN A 169 -5.03 10.62 6.51
N ALA A 170 -3.77 11.09 6.52
CA ALA A 170 -3.42 12.50 6.68
C ALA A 170 -3.98 13.33 5.51
N ILE A 171 -3.81 12.89 4.26
CA ILE A 171 -4.37 13.58 3.08
C ILE A 171 -5.90 13.66 3.18
N LYS A 172 -6.58 12.56 3.57
CA LYS A 172 -8.03 12.56 3.80
C LYS A 172 -8.43 13.56 4.89
N PHE A 173 -7.71 13.57 6.01
CA PHE A 173 -7.94 14.49 7.11
C PHE A 173 -7.76 15.95 6.69
N PHE A 174 -6.66 16.30 6.03
CA PHE A 174 -6.41 17.66 5.55
C PHE A 174 -7.43 18.12 4.50
N ARG A 175 -7.86 17.24 3.59
CA ARG A 175 -8.93 17.56 2.64
C ARG A 175 -10.25 17.83 3.36
N LEU A 176 -10.61 17.00 4.34
CA LEU A 176 -11.83 17.18 5.12
C LEU A 176 -11.78 18.46 5.97
N ALA A 177 -10.65 18.72 6.62
CA ALA A 177 -10.43 19.94 7.39
C ALA A 177 -10.49 21.21 6.53
N ARG A 178 -9.95 21.18 5.30
CA ARG A 178 -10.09 22.29 4.34
C ARG A 178 -11.54 22.50 3.90
N GLN A 179 -12.28 21.43 3.64
CA GLN A 179 -13.71 21.52 3.29
C GLN A 179 -14.52 22.13 4.44
N TYR A 180 -14.32 21.66 5.66
CA TYR A 180 -15.00 22.17 6.85
C TYR A 180 -14.71 23.67 7.07
N LYS A 181 -13.44 24.10 6.96
CA LYS A 181 -13.08 25.51 7.06
C LYS A 181 -13.68 26.37 5.94
N ALA A 182 -13.78 25.84 4.73
CA ALA A 182 -14.38 26.55 3.60
C ALA A 182 -15.89 26.72 3.77
N GLU A 183 -16.59 25.69 4.25
CA GLU A 183 -18.03 25.74 4.55
C GLU A 183 -18.33 26.76 5.65
N GLN A 184 -17.61 26.73 6.78
CA GLN A 184 -17.78 27.74 7.84
C GLN A 184 -17.52 29.17 7.35
N LYS A 185 -16.47 29.37 6.55
CA LYS A 185 -16.15 30.71 6.03
C LYS A 185 -17.24 31.22 5.09
N ALA A 186 -17.82 30.33 4.27
CA ALA A 186 -18.92 30.66 3.38
C ALA A 186 -20.19 31.02 4.16
N GLU A 187 -20.50 30.29 5.23
CA GLU A 187 -21.65 30.57 6.10
C GLU A 187 -21.52 31.94 6.80
N ILE A 188 -20.36 32.23 7.40
CA ILE A 188 -20.10 33.52 8.04
C ILE A 188 -20.14 34.68 7.02
N MET A 189 -19.62 34.47 5.80
CA MET A 189 -19.70 35.49 4.74
C MET A 189 -21.14 35.73 4.28
N ALA A 190 -21.94 34.66 4.16
CA ALA A 190 -23.34 34.77 3.78
C ALA A 190 -24.15 35.49 4.87
N GLU A 191 -23.92 35.20 6.14
CA GLU A 191 -24.54 35.88 7.28
C GLU A 191 -24.19 37.37 7.30
N LYS A 192 -22.91 37.72 7.14
CA LYS A 192 -22.47 39.13 7.06
C LYS A 192 -23.12 39.86 5.90
N ALA A 193 -23.16 39.26 4.72
CA ALA A 193 -23.80 39.84 3.55
C ALA A 193 -25.31 40.05 3.75
N ALA A 194 -25.99 39.13 4.46
CA ALA A 194 -27.40 39.27 4.79
C ALA A 194 -27.64 40.43 5.76
N VAL A 195 -26.83 40.55 6.81
CA VAL A 195 -26.90 41.66 7.79
C VAL A 195 -26.61 43.01 7.13
N GLU A 196 -25.62 43.08 6.24
CA GLU A 196 -25.31 44.32 5.50
C GLU A 196 -26.46 44.72 4.56
N ALA A 197 -27.06 43.75 3.87
CA ALA A 197 -28.23 44.00 3.02
C ALA A 197 -29.45 44.48 3.83
N GLU A 198 -29.66 43.93 5.04
CA GLU A 198 -30.72 44.37 5.95
C GLU A 198 -30.46 45.80 6.46
N ARG A 199 -29.22 46.12 6.81
CA ARG A 199 -28.80 47.48 7.21
C ARG A 199 -29.03 48.50 6.10
N LEU A 200 -28.68 48.16 4.86
CA LEU A 200 -28.93 49.02 3.68
C LEU A 200 -30.43 49.28 3.48
N LYS A 201 -31.26 48.24 3.58
CA LYS A 201 -32.73 48.39 3.48
C LYS A 201 -33.29 49.26 4.61
N ALA A 202 -32.81 49.09 5.84
CA ALA A 202 -33.22 49.91 6.98
C ALA A 202 -32.83 51.38 6.79
N GLN A 203 -31.63 51.67 6.27
CA GLN A 203 -31.21 53.03 5.92
C GLN A 203 -32.08 53.64 4.84
N GLN A 204 -32.37 52.90 3.76
CA GLN A 204 -33.25 53.37 2.69
C GLN A 204 -34.66 53.69 3.17
N MET A 205 -35.23 52.84 4.03
CA MET A 205 -36.57 53.05 4.61
C MET A 205 -36.61 54.27 5.53
N LEU A 206 -35.52 54.53 6.29
CA LEU A 206 -35.39 55.73 7.11
C LEU A 206 -35.32 57.01 6.26
N GLU A 207 -34.52 57.02 5.19
CA GLU A 207 -34.46 58.15 4.26
C GLU A 207 -35.82 58.42 3.58
N GLU A 208 -36.56 57.37 3.24
CA GLU A 208 -37.90 57.48 2.68
C GLU A 208 -38.91 58.05 3.70
N LEU A 209 -38.85 57.60 4.95
CA LEU A 209 -39.63 58.14 6.07
C LEU A 209 -39.36 59.63 6.30
N GLU A 210 -38.08 60.05 6.24
CA GLU A 210 -37.70 61.46 6.38
C GLU A 210 -38.25 62.30 5.24
N ARG A 211 -38.17 61.82 3.99
CA ARG A 211 -38.78 62.50 2.83
C ARG A 211 -40.29 62.64 2.96
N LEU A 212 -40.99 61.58 3.35
CA LEU A 212 -42.44 61.63 3.55
C LEU A 212 -42.82 62.60 4.67
N ARG A 213 -42.06 62.60 5.78
CA ARG A 213 -42.27 63.54 6.88
C ARG A 213 -42.04 64.99 6.44
N ALA A 214 -41.00 65.26 5.65
CA ALA A 214 -40.73 66.58 5.08
C ALA A 214 -41.87 67.03 4.15
N GLN A 215 -42.36 66.16 3.26
CA GLN A 215 -43.50 66.44 2.40
C GLN A 215 -44.77 66.75 3.20
N MET A 216 -45.06 65.97 4.25
CA MET A 216 -46.20 66.23 5.14
C MET A 216 -46.07 67.54 5.90
N ALA A 217 -44.87 67.88 6.37
CA ALA A 217 -44.62 69.17 7.03
C ALA A 217 -44.79 70.34 6.05
N GLU A 218 -44.34 70.18 4.79
CA GLU A 218 -44.52 71.18 3.74
C GLU A 218 -45.99 71.35 3.35
N THR A 219 -46.74 70.24 3.21
CA THR A 219 -48.20 70.31 2.98
C THR A 219 -48.95 70.91 4.15
N ALA A 220 -48.55 70.60 5.39
CA ALA A 220 -49.14 71.20 6.60
C ALA A 220 -48.85 72.70 6.67
N ALA A 221 -47.60 73.13 6.41
CA ALA A 221 -47.23 74.55 6.36
C ALA A 221 -47.97 75.30 5.25
N MET A 222 -48.13 74.69 4.08
CA MET A 222 -48.88 75.29 2.97
C MET A 222 -50.38 75.41 3.29
N LYS A 223 -50.93 74.48 4.08
CA LYS A 223 -52.31 74.55 4.57
C LYS A 223 -52.50 75.63 5.63
N ASP A 224 -51.56 75.76 6.57
CA ASP A 224 -51.52 76.84 7.58
C ASP A 224 -51.40 78.23 6.93
N THR A 225 -50.59 78.34 5.87
CA THR A 225 -50.40 79.61 5.13
C THR A 225 -51.67 80.00 4.36
N ASN A 226 -52.41 79.01 3.83
CA ASN A 226 -53.65 79.25 3.11
C ASN A 226 -54.82 79.60 4.04
N GLU A 227 -54.92 78.95 5.21
CA GLU A 227 -55.87 79.34 6.27
C GLU A 227 -55.55 80.73 6.84
N SER A 228 -54.25 81.09 6.97
CA SER A 228 -53.84 82.45 7.38
C SER A 228 -54.16 83.53 6.33
N ALA A 229 -54.18 83.17 5.04
CA ALA A 229 -54.54 84.07 3.95
C ALA A 229 -56.07 84.23 3.82
N GLU A 230 -56.84 83.17 4.06
CA GLU A 230 -58.32 83.21 4.14
C GLU A 230 -58.81 84.09 5.30
N VAL A 231 -58.16 84.02 6.47
CA VAL A 231 -58.52 84.87 7.64
C VAL A 231 -58.19 86.36 7.42
N LEU A 232 -57.22 86.69 6.57
CA LEU A 232 -56.92 88.07 6.19
C LEU A 232 -57.86 88.63 5.10
N ASP A 233 -58.49 87.78 4.31
CA ASP A 233 -59.49 88.18 3.30
C ASP A 233 -60.87 88.46 3.96
N GLU A 234 -61.26 87.70 4.99
CA GLU A 234 -62.51 87.93 5.72
C GLU A 234 -62.49 89.16 6.67
N SER A 235 -61.35 89.82 6.87
CA SER A 235 -61.26 91.05 7.68
C SER A 235 -61.19 92.34 6.85
N GLY A 236 -61.35 92.24 5.53
CA GLY A 236 -61.28 93.34 4.56
C GLY A 236 -62.64 93.81 4.00
N GLU A 237 -63.74 93.11 4.27
CA GLU A 237 -65.09 93.51 3.87
C GLU A 237 -66.05 93.48 5.08
N GLU A 238 -66.57 94.67 5.41
CA GLU A 238 -67.64 95.03 6.38
C GLU A 238 -67.29 95.23 7.87
#